data_AF-A0A7Y2DBS6-F1
#
_entry.id   AF-A0A7Y2DBS6-F1
#
_cell.length_a   1.000
_cell.length_b   1.000
_cell.length_c   1.000
_cell.angle_alpha   90.00
_cell.angle_beta   90.00
_cell.angle_gamma   90.00
#
_symmetry.space_group_name_H-M   'P 1'
#
loop_
_entity.id
_entity.type
_entity.pdbx_description
1 polymer ?
#
loop_
_entity_poly.entity_id
_entity_poly.type
_entity_poly.pdbx_seq_one_letter_code
_entity_poly.pdbx_strand_id
1 'polypeptide(L)'
;MHFTAEANWLCAVMRRSVSCLVVLFLLPVATMVATVSVRTPEAGALGSARCRGLVPTIVGTGADDVLLGTSGPDVIIGFGGDDIIRGRGGDDVLCGGAGSDVIFGGPGDDWISGSAGYDQLKGGDGYDTLSDLSAACRGEVQIGCTAPPPPPPPEPAPPACAQAPDWVVDAIFASFADTPHVCHFADYIAWRESRWTPGIIGGPNPNGTYDYGLLQLNSQYIRTWAEWAGVDWNEWDDPMINAQIARALYDRAGQIWGDPLRPWSTR
;
A
#
# COMPACT_ATOMS: atom_id res chain seq x y z
N MET A 1 -23.54 13.78 0.97
CA MET A 1 -23.82 14.69 2.10
C MET A 1 -23.54 16.10 1.61
N HIS A 2 -24.54 16.99 1.67
CA HIS A 2 -24.27 18.42 1.61
C HIS A 2 -23.80 18.83 3.01
N PHE A 3 -22.61 19.43 3.12
CA PHE A 3 -22.23 20.18 4.31
C PHE A 3 -22.64 21.63 4.07
N THR A 4 -23.74 22.07 4.69
CA THR A 4 -23.86 23.48 5.06
C THR A 4 -23.06 23.63 6.34
N ALA A 5 -21.89 24.28 6.24
CA ALA A 5 -21.15 24.71 7.40
C ALA A 5 -21.87 25.90 8.02
N GLU A 6 -22.89 25.64 8.82
CA GLU A 6 -23.07 26.44 10.03
C GLU A 6 -22.48 25.64 11.18
N ALA A 7 -21.65 26.30 11.98
CA ALA A 7 -20.89 25.70 13.05
C ALA A 7 -21.78 24.87 13.99
N ASN A 8 -21.58 23.55 14.03
CA ASN A 8 -21.54 22.72 15.25
C ASN A 8 -21.32 21.23 14.91
N TRP A 9 -20.57 20.56 15.78
CA TRP A 9 -20.16 19.16 15.72
C TRP A 9 -21.34 18.17 15.64
N LEU A 10 -21.25 17.11 14.81
CA LEU A 10 -21.44 15.71 15.21
C LEU A 10 -21.16 14.70 14.07
N CYS A 11 -20.68 13.51 14.48
CA CYS A 11 -20.43 12.34 13.65
C CYS A 11 -21.74 11.56 13.39
N ALA A 12 -22.01 11.12 12.15
CA ALA A 12 -23.00 10.07 11.88
C ALA A 12 -22.74 9.33 10.56
N VAL A 13 -22.58 8.00 10.66
CA VAL A 13 -22.66 7.03 9.56
C VAL A 13 -24.13 6.73 9.27
N MET A 14 -24.58 6.77 8.01
CA MET A 14 -25.64 5.87 7.50
C MET A 14 -25.66 5.77 5.97
N ARG A 15 -26.07 4.58 5.51
CA ARG A 15 -26.02 3.99 4.16
C ARG A 15 -27.15 4.44 3.20
N ARG A 16 -26.90 4.17 1.91
CA ARG A 16 -27.79 3.84 0.77
C ARG A 16 -28.43 4.98 -0.07
N SER A 17 -27.82 5.16 -1.25
CA SER A 17 -28.38 5.22 -2.62
C SER A 17 -29.44 6.23 -3.07
N VAL A 18 -29.16 6.67 -4.31
CA VAL A 18 -29.97 7.19 -5.43
C VAL A 18 -30.52 8.62 -5.39
N SER A 19 -29.82 9.48 -6.16
CA SER A 19 -30.27 10.61 -7.00
C SER A 19 -31.38 11.52 -6.49
N CYS A 20 -31.09 12.83 -6.33
CA CYS A 20 -32.10 13.88 -6.46
C CYS A 20 -31.52 15.21 -6.95
N LEU A 21 -32.34 15.88 -7.77
CA LEU A 21 -32.11 17.03 -8.61
C LEU A 21 -32.85 18.27 -8.02
N VAL A 22 -32.19 19.44 -8.12
CA VAL A 22 -32.69 20.85 -8.14
C VAL A 22 -33.39 21.44 -6.90
N VAL A 23 -32.88 22.59 -6.43
CA VAL A 23 -33.68 23.73 -5.93
C VAL A 23 -33.04 25.07 -6.36
N LEU A 24 -33.85 25.95 -6.94
CA LEU A 24 -33.55 27.31 -7.42
C LEU A 24 -33.86 28.34 -6.32
N PHE A 25 -32.91 29.21 -5.93
CA PHE A 25 -33.19 30.45 -5.20
C PHE A 25 -32.26 31.60 -5.61
N LEU A 26 -32.81 32.82 -5.53
CA LEU A 26 -32.39 34.08 -6.17
C LEU A 26 -31.13 34.72 -5.54
N LEU A 27 -30.24 35.26 -6.39
CA LEU A 27 -28.94 35.90 -6.10
C LEU A 27 -29.07 37.27 -5.37
N PRO A 28 -28.03 37.71 -4.64
CA PRO A 28 -27.06 38.62 -5.27
C PRO A 28 -25.58 38.35 -4.90
N VAL A 29 -24.70 38.76 -5.81
CA VAL A 29 -23.23 38.58 -5.86
C VAL A 29 -22.81 37.16 -6.22
N ALA A 30 -22.08 37.03 -7.34
CA ALA A 30 -21.64 35.77 -7.92
C ALA A 30 -20.95 34.88 -6.87
N THR A 31 -21.70 33.95 -6.29
CA THR A 31 -21.13 32.96 -5.39
C THR A 31 -20.32 32.01 -6.26
N MET A 32 -19.00 32.05 -6.13
CA MET A 32 -18.14 31.08 -6.80
C MET A 32 -18.47 29.71 -6.21
N VAL A 33 -19.13 28.85 -6.99
CA VAL A 33 -19.43 27.48 -6.57
C VAL A 33 -18.26 26.62 -7.03
N ALA A 34 -17.30 26.36 -6.13
CA ALA A 34 -16.29 25.33 -6.35
C ALA A 34 -16.96 23.97 -6.22
N THR A 35 -16.98 23.19 -7.30
CA THR A 35 -17.49 21.82 -7.27
C THR A 35 -16.30 20.90 -7.47
N VAL A 36 -15.75 20.37 -6.37
CA VAL A 36 -14.67 19.39 -6.41
C VAL A 36 -15.29 17.99 -6.35
N SER A 37 -15.14 17.23 -7.43
CA SER A 37 -15.56 15.82 -7.45
C SER A 37 -14.36 14.94 -7.14
N VAL A 38 -14.45 14.18 -6.05
CA VAL A 38 -13.46 13.16 -5.71
C VAL A 38 -13.83 11.88 -6.47
N ARG A 39 -12.98 11.44 -7.40
CA ARG A 39 -13.08 10.09 -7.95
C ARG A 39 -12.37 9.11 -7.02
N THR A 40 -13.11 8.15 -6.47
CA THR A 40 -12.53 6.88 -6.02
C THR A 40 -12.47 5.94 -7.23
N PRO A 41 -11.44 5.08 -7.38
CA PRO A 41 -11.47 4.02 -8.38
C PRO A 41 -12.74 3.17 -8.22
N GLU A 42 -13.19 2.53 -9.32
CA GLU A 42 -14.40 1.72 -9.33
C GLU A 42 -14.45 0.74 -8.15
N ALA A 43 -15.57 0.76 -7.42
CA ALA A 43 -15.82 -0.02 -6.21
C ALA A 43 -15.69 -1.55 -6.37
N GLY A 44 -15.44 -2.04 -7.60
CA GLY A 44 -15.18 -3.46 -7.89
C GLY A 44 -13.72 -3.90 -7.71
N ALA A 45 -12.75 -2.97 -7.67
CA ALA A 45 -11.33 -3.27 -7.52
C ALA A 45 -10.76 -2.95 -6.12
N LEU A 46 -11.56 -2.32 -5.26
CA LEU A 46 -11.14 -1.84 -3.94
C LEU A 46 -11.64 -2.79 -2.85
N GLY A 47 -10.83 -3.78 -2.49
CA GLY A 47 -11.02 -4.56 -1.26
C GLY A 47 -10.84 -3.68 -0.01
N SER A 48 -9.95 -4.08 0.91
CA SER A 48 -9.54 -3.32 2.11
C SER A 48 -8.68 -2.07 1.80
N ALA A 49 -8.95 -1.39 0.67
CA ALA A 49 -8.24 -0.18 0.29
C ALA A 49 -8.39 0.87 1.39
N ARG A 50 -7.28 1.15 2.08
CA ARG A 50 -7.20 2.25 3.03
C ARG A 50 -7.01 3.52 2.23
N CYS A 51 -8.10 4.17 1.86
CA CYS A 51 -8.03 5.57 1.44
C CYS A 51 -7.62 6.39 2.68
N ARG A 52 -6.33 6.69 2.80
CA ARG A 52 -5.80 7.65 3.77
C ARG A 52 -5.15 8.78 2.99
N GLY A 53 -5.84 9.90 2.97
CA GLY A 53 -5.37 11.16 2.42
C GLY A 53 -6.45 12.19 2.67
N LEU A 54 -6.20 13.12 3.57
CA LEU A 54 -6.89 14.40 3.50
C LEU A 54 -6.22 15.12 2.33
N VAL A 55 -6.97 15.41 1.27
CA VAL A 55 -6.55 16.37 0.25
C VAL A 55 -6.56 17.72 0.95
N PRO A 56 -5.42 18.38 1.16
CA PRO A 56 -5.40 19.68 1.81
C PRO A 56 -6.21 20.66 0.97
N THR A 57 -7.07 21.44 1.63
CA THR A 57 -7.79 22.55 1.00
C THR A 57 -7.17 23.83 1.51
N ILE A 58 -6.57 24.60 0.60
CA ILE A 58 -5.91 25.87 0.85
C ILE A 58 -6.78 26.96 0.24
N VAL A 59 -7.11 27.96 1.05
CA VAL A 59 -8.09 28.99 0.68
C VAL A 59 -7.47 30.35 0.97
N GLY A 60 -7.38 31.17 -0.08
CA GLY A 60 -7.00 32.57 -0.02
C GLY A 60 -8.13 33.48 0.44
N THR A 61 -8.01 34.75 0.13
CA THR A 61 -8.84 35.84 0.63
C THR A 61 -9.32 36.73 -0.52
N GLY A 62 -9.75 37.96 -0.24
CA GLY A 62 -10.09 38.93 -1.28
C GLY A 62 -8.95 39.88 -1.64
N ALA A 63 -7.72 39.53 -1.26
CA ALA A 63 -6.51 40.30 -1.48
C ALA A 63 -5.43 39.40 -2.07
N ASP A 64 -4.38 40.01 -2.63
CA ASP A 64 -3.26 39.30 -3.26
C ASP A 64 -2.60 38.29 -2.30
N ASP A 65 -2.73 37.00 -2.61
CA ASP A 65 -2.24 35.90 -1.80
C ASP A 65 -1.08 35.13 -2.46
N VAL A 66 -0.28 34.46 -1.63
CA VAL A 66 0.71 33.46 -2.09
C VAL A 66 0.34 32.11 -1.50
N LEU A 67 -0.21 31.24 -2.35
CA LEU A 67 -0.76 29.95 -1.95
C LEU A 67 0.15 28.82 -2.45
N LEU A 68 0.56 27.95 -1.54
CA LEU A 68 1.54 26.89 -1.80
C LEU A 68 0.97 25.53 -1.39
N GLY A 69 0.81 24.64 -2.35
CA GLY A 69 0.48 23.24 -2.15
C GLY A 69 1.63 22.42 -1.57
N THR A 70 1.46 21.11 -1.61
CA THR A 70 2.26 20.09 -0.98
C THR A 70 3.00 19.27 -2.05
N SER A 71 3.33 18.01 -1.78
CA SER A 71 3.87 17.11 -2.80
C SER A 71 2.86 16.02 -3.18
N GLY A 72 1.63 16.13 -2.69
CA GLY A 72 0.51 15.29 -3.06
C GLY A 72 -0.67 16.16 -3.47
N PRO A 73 -1.80 15.55 -3.86
CA PRO A 73 -2.92 16.27 -4.45
C PRO A 73 -3.51 17.30 -3.48
N ASP A 74 -3.72 18.51 -3.99
CA ASP A 74 -4.24 19.67 -3.26
C ASP A 74 -5.47 20.30 -3.95
N VAL A 75 -6.29 21.00 -3.16
CA VAL A 75 -7.29 21.95 -3.67
C VAL A 75 -6.88 23.34 -3.22
N ILE A 76 -6.62 24.25 -4.15
CA ILE A 76 -6.21 25.62 -3.85
C ILE A 76 -7.17 26.61 -4.52
N ILE A 77 -7.72 27.55 -3.74
CA ILE A 77 -8.68 28.56 -4.20
C ILE A 77 -8.19 29.95 -3.75
N GLY A 78 -7.88 30.83 -4.70
CA GLY A 78 -7.39 32.20 -4.46
C GLY A 78 -8.47 33.19 -4.02
N PHE A 79 -9.67 33.07 -4.61
CA PHE A 79 -10.83 33.97 -4.46
C PHE A 79 -10.71 35.30 -5.17
N GLY A 80 -10.07 36.32 -4.60
CA GLY A 80 -9.95 37.61 -5.27
C GLY A 80 -8.66 38.32 -4.90
N GLY A 81 -8.21 39.22 -5.76
CA GLY A 81 -6.84 39.76 -5.70
C GLY A 81 -6.00 39.17 -6.81
N ASP A 82 -4.77 39.69 -6.98
CA ASP A 82 -3.82 39.16 -7.96
C ASP A 82 -2.95 38.09 -7.27
N ASP A 83 -3.34 36.81 -7.39
CA ASP A 83 -2.77 35.73 -6.60
C ASP A 83 -1.57 35.04 -7.26
N ILE A 84 -0.68 34.47 -6.43
CA ILE A 84 0.35 33.51 -6.87
C ILE A 84 0.05 32.15 -6.27
N ILE A 85 -0.33 31.20 -7.13
CA ILE A 85 -0.68 29.84 -6.75
C ILE A 85 0.34 28.85 -7.28
N ARG A 86 0.83 27.94 -6.41
CA ARG A 86 1.71 26.83 -6.80
C ARG A 86 1.20 25.50 -6.23
N GLY A 87 0.70 24.61 -7.08
CA GLY A 87 0.26 23.27 -6.71
C GLY A 87 1.40 22.39 -6.20
N ARG A 88 2.55 22.51 -6.88
CA ARG A 88 3.82 21.79 -6.67
C ARG A 88 3.77 20.37 -7.20
N GLY A 89 3.29 19.36 -6.49
CA GLY A 89 3.35 17.99 -7.00
C GLY A 89 2.13 17.19 -6.60
N GLY A 90 1.67 16.30 -7.47
CA GLY A 90 0.39 15.61 -7.31
C GLY A 90 -0.65 16.17 -8.28
N ASP A 91 -1.80 15.50 -8.37
CA ASP A 91 -2.88 15.92 -9.27
C ASP A 91 -3.73 16.99 -8.57
N ASP A 92 -3.51 18.25 -8.91
CA ASP A 92 -4.06 19.40 -8.17
C ASP A 92 -5.32 20.00 -8.81
N VAL A 93 -6.11 20.69 -7.99
CA VAL A 93 -7.19 21.58 -8.45
C VAL A 93 -6.89 22.99 -7.99
N LEU A 94 -6.48 23.84 -8.93
CA LEU A 94 -6.00 25.19 -8.68
C LEU A 94 -6.94 26.23 -9.30
N CYS A 95 -7.42 27.15 -8.50
CA CYS A 95 -8.39 28.16 -8.91
C CYS A 95 -7.92 29.54 -8.46
N GLY A 96 -7.66 30.44 -9.41
CA GLY A 96 -7.25 31.82 -9.17
C GLY A 96 -8.39 32.61 -8.55
N GLY A 97 -9.35 33.02 -9.37
CA GLY A 97 -10.54 33.71 -8.89
C GLY A 97 -10.72 35.01 -9.64
N ALA A 98 -10.92 36.12 -8.92
CA ALA A 98 -11.06 37.43 -9.52
C ALA A 98 -9.77 38.23 -9.36
N GLY A 99 -9.14 38.62 -10.45
CA GLY A 99 -7.84 39.31 -10.43
C GLY A 99 -6.94 38.75 -11.51
N SER A 100 -5.73 39.27 -11.64
CA SER A 100 -4.73 38.77 -12.59
C SER A 100 -3.79 37.81 -11.88
N ASP A 101 -4.09 36.52 -12.00
CA ASP A 101 -3.44 35.48 -11.22
C ASP A 101 -2.23 34.86 -11.94
N VAL A 102 -1.30 34.31 -11.18
CA VAL A 102 -0.19 33.50 -11.69
C VAL A 102 -0.26 32.12 -11.05
N ILE A 103 -0.60 31.11 -11.87
CA ILE A 103 -0.87 29.75 -11.39
C ILE A 103 0.09 28.75 -12.03
N PHE A 104 0.78 28.00 -11.19
CA PHE A 104 1.67 26.89 -11.57
C PHE A 104 1.15 25.58 -10.99
N GLY A 105 0.84 24.60 -11.84
CA GLY A 105 0.50 23.22 -11.46
C GLY A 105 1.70 22.51 -10.85
N GLY A 106 2.68 22.17 -11.69
CA GLY A 106 3.87 21.41 -11.33
C GLY A 106 3.81 20.00 -11.93
N PRO A 107 4.46 18.98 -11.34
CA PRO A 107 4.28 17.61 -11.78
C PRO A 107 2.97 16.98 -11.29
N GLY A 108 2.19 16.39 -12.20
CA GLY A 108 0.88 15.80 -11.92
C GLY A 108 -0.10 16.09 -13.05
N ASP A 109 -1.26 15.45 -13.03
CA ASP A 109 -2.33 15.78 -13.97
C ASP A 109 -3.22 16.86 -13.33
N ASP A 110 -2.96 18.13 -13.64
CA ASP A 110 -3.57 19.26 -12.94
C ASP A 110 -4.83 19.81 -13.61
N TRP A 111 -5.79 20.26 -12.80
CA TRP A 111 -6.90 21.12 -13.26
C TRP A 111 -6.69 22.55 -12.79
N ILE A 112 -6.48 23.47 -13.72
CA ILE A 112 -6.14 24.86 -13.43
C ILE A 112 -7.17 25.80 -14.05
N SER A 113 -7.70 26.72 -13.25
CA SER A 113 -8.55 27.80 -13.74
C SER A 113 -8.18 29.17 -13.18
N GLY A 114 -7.84 30.09 -14.08
CA GLY A 114 -7.61 31.52 -13.74
C GLY A 114 -8.90 32.23 -13.33
N SER A 115 -9.99 31.91 -14.03
CA SER A 115 -11.34 32.46 -13.84
C SER A 115 -11.52 33.87 -14.42
N ALA A 116 -11.40 34.93 -13.63
CA ALA A 116 -11.75 36.28 -14.08
C ALA A 116 -10.57 37.24 -13.94
N GLY A 117 -9.91 37.52 -15.06
CA GLY A 117 -8.88 38.55 -15.13
C GLY A 117 -7.90 38.24 -16.25
N TYR A 118 -6.66 38.70 -16.10
CA TYR A 118 -5.59 38.42 -17.07
C TYR A 118 -4.58 37.46 -16.45
N ASP A 119 -4.86 36.17 -16.56
CA ASP A 119 -4.13 35.16 -15.81
C ASP A 119 -2.95 34.57 -16.59
N GLN A 120 -1.95 34.11 -15.85
CA GLN A 120 -0.83 33.34 -16.35
C GLN A 120 -0.92 31.92 -15.80
N LEU A 121 -1.36 31.00 -16.66
CA LEU A 121 -1.56 29.60 -16.28
C LEU A 121 -0.46 28.74 -16.87
N LYS A 122 0.17 27.92 -16.04
CA LYS A 122 1.12 26.89 -16.46
C LYS A 122 0.79 25.59 -15.72
N GLY A 123 0.47 24.54 -16.46
CA GLY A 123 0.28 23.17 -15.94
C GLY A 123 1.59 22.63 -15.39
N GLY A 124 2.35 21.93 -16.21
CA GLY A 124 3.71 21.55 -15.85
C GLY A 124 4.07 20.24 -16.52
N ASP A 125 4.52 19.28 -15.72
CA ASP A 125 4.78 17.92 -16.21
C ASP A 125 3.54 17.07 -15.97
N GLY A 126 2.86 16.60 -17.02
CA GLY A 126 1.65 15.79 -16.88
C GLY A 126 0.60 16.15 -17.94
N TYR A 127 -0.61 15.63 -17.77
CA TYR A 127 -1.76 15.92 -18.62
C TYR A 127 -2.69 16.93 -17.95
N ASP A 128 -2.41 18.21 -18.23
CA ASP A 128 -3.10 19.32 -17.57
C ASP A 128 -4.33 19.82 -18.34
N THR A 129 -5.34 20.29 -17.60
CA THR A 129 -6.49 21.00 -18.13
C THR A 129 -6.48 22.45 -17.64
N LEU A 130 -6.29 23.40 -18.55
CA LEU A 130 -6.22 24.84 -18.23
C LEU A 130 -7.45 25.59 -18.76
N SER A 131 -8.05 26.46 -17.93
CA SER A 131 -9.17 27.32 -18.32
C SER A 131 -9.08 28.74 -17.76
N ASP A 132 -8.99 29.71 -18.66
CA ASP A 132 -8.80 31.13 -18.32
C ASP A 132 -10.10 31.95 -18.24
N LEU A 133 -11.26 31.35 -18.54
CA LEU A 133 -12.52 32.11 -18.75
C LEU A 133 -13.72 31.55 -17.97
N SER A 134 -13.48 30.66 -17.02
CA SER A 134 -14.53 29.97 -16.27
C SER A 134 -14.71 30.59 -14.88
N ALA A 135 -15.86 31.21 -14.60
CA ALA A 135 -16.20 31.67 -13.23
C ALA A 135 -16.44 30.52 -12.22
N ALA A 136 -16.36 29.27 -12.66
CA ALA A 136 -16.56 28.09 -11.82
C ALA A 136 -15.27 27.25 -11.75
N CYS A 137 -14.73 27.15 -10.55
CA CYS A 137 -13.70 26.17 -10.19
C CYS A 137 -14.31 24.75 -10.28
N ARG A 138 -13.84 23.94 -11.23
CA ARG A 138 -14.38 22.62 -11.58
C ARG A 138 -13.27 21.62 -11.86
N GLY A 139 -12.55 21.21 -10.82
CA GLY A 139 -11.56 20.15 -10.93
C GLY A 139 -12.01 18.82 -10.34
N GLU A 140 -11.39 17.75 -10.79
CA GLU A 140 -11.48 16.45 -10.15
C GLU A 140 -10.15 16.17 -9.48
N VAL A 141 -10.17 16.01 -8.16
CA VAL A 141 -8.98 15.53 -7.45
C VAL A 141 -9.04 14.01 -7.45
N GLN A 142 -8.03 13.37 -8.04
CA GLN A 142 -7.85 11.95 -7.90
C GLN A 142 -7.24 11.66 -6.52
N ILE A 143 -8.07 11.20 -5.58
CA ILE A 143 -7.52 10.59 -4.37
C ILE A 143 -6.89 9.28 -4.80
N GLY A 144 -5.57 9.20 -4.70
CA GLY A 144 -4.80 7.98 -4.93
C GLY A 144 -5.20 6.88 -3.94
N CYS A 145 -6.34 6.24 -4.16
CA CYS A 145 -6.63 4.93 -3.59
C CYS A 145 -6.03 3.92 -4.56
N THR A 146 -4.71 3.72 -4.51
CA THR A 146 -4.16 2.52 -5.13
C THR A 146 -4.78 1.34 -4.39
N ALA A 147 -5.47 0.45 -5.12
CA ALA A 147 -5.71 -0.87 -4.56
C ALA A 147 -4.33 -1.38 -4.13
N PRO A 148 -4.16 -1.92 -2.91
CA PRO A 148 -2.94 -2.63 -2.62
C PRO A 148 -2.69 -3.58 -3.79
N PRO A 149 -1.44 -3.74 -4.26
CA PRO A 149 -1.15 -4.72 -5.30
C PRO A 149 -1.90 -6.00 -4.92
N PRO A 150 -2.62 -6.64 -5.87
CA PRO A 150 -3.37 -7.84 -5.54
C PRO A 150 -2.42 -8.71 -4.73
N PRO A 151 -2.86 -9.22 -3.56
CA PRO A 151 -1.99 -10.09 -2.78
C PRO A 151 -1.41 -11.10 -3.77
N PRO A 152 -0.09 -11.39 -3.70
CA PRO A 152 0.48 -12.42 -4.56
C PRO A 152 -0.50 -13.60 -4.55
N PRO A 153 -0.83 -14.17 -5.72
CA PRO A 153 -1.85 -15.22 -5.81
C PRO A 153 -1.61 -16.15 -4.65
N PRO A 154 -2.64 -16.43 -3.80
CA PRO A 154 -2.42 -17.17 -2.59
C PRO A 154 -1.57 -18.37 -2.98
N GLU A 155 -0.40 -18.47 -2.33
CA GLU A 155 0.45 -19.63 -2.54
C GLU A 155 -0.49 -20.83 -2.48
N PRO A 156 -0.44 -21.73 -3.49
CA PRO A 156 -1.38 -22.84 -3.57
C PRO A 156 -1.49 -23.43 -2.16
N ALA A 157 -2.72 -23.56 -1.63
CA ALA A 157 -2.87 -24.14 -0.31
C ALA A 157 -1.99 -25.40 -0.26
N PRO A 158 -1.12 -25.54 0.75
CA PRO A 158 -0.17 -26.63 0.81
C PRO A 158 -0.94 -27.91 0.48
N PRO A 159 -0.45 -28.74 -0.44
CA PRO A 159 -1.14 -29.98 -0.73
C PRO A 159 -1.33 -30.73 0.59
N ALA A 160 -2.51 -31.33 0.79
CA ALA A 160 -2.76 -32.11 2.00
C ALA A 160 -1.60 -33.11 2.21
N CYS A 161 -1.17 -33.31 3.47
CA CYS A 161 0.01 -34.11 3.84
C CYS A 161 0.09 -35.47 3.13
N ALA A 162 -1.07 -36.04 2.76
CA ALA A 162 -1.20 -37.25 1.95
C ALA A 162 -0.60 -37.18 0.52
N GLN A 163 -0.10 -36.02 0.08
CA GLN A 163 0.52 -35.81 -1.24
C GLN A 163 2.05 -35.68 -1.19
N ALA A 164 2.65 -35.65 0.01
CA ALA A 164 4.10 -35.68 0.13
C ALA A 164 4.63 -37.07 -0.27
N PRO A 165 5.79 -37.15 -0.95
CA PRO A 165 6.45 -38.43 -1.20
C PRO A 165 6.72 -39.19 0.11
N ASP A 166 6.59 -40.51 0.12
CA ASP A 166 6.78 -41.35 1.32
C ASP A 166 8.13 -41.08 2.03
N TRP A 167 9.20 -40.82 1.28
CA TRP A 167 10.51 -40.51 1.86
C TRP A 167 10.56 -39.17 2.60
N VAL A 168 9.76 -38.18 2.18
CA VAL A 168 9.62 -36.88 2.87
C VAL A 168 8.90 -37.10 4.19
N VAL A 169 7.81 -37.86 4.13
CA VAL A 169 7.03 -38.27 5.30
C VAL A 169 7.94 -39.02 6.27
N ASP A 170 8.71 -40.01 5.83
CA ASP A 170 9.60 -40.77 6.70
C ASP A 170 10.67 -39.89 7.36
N ALA A 171 11.33 -39.00 6.62
CA ALA A 171 12.35 -38.10 7.13
C ALA A 171 11.79 -37.12 8.19
N ILE A 172 10.66 -36.51 7.88
CA ILE A 172 10.02 -35.49 8.71
C ILE A 172 9.34 -36.13 9.92
N PHE A 173 8.54 -37.18 9.71
CA PHE A 173 7.84 -37.83 10.81
C PHE A 173 8.82 -38.53 11.75
N ALA A 174 9.89 -39.18 11.28
CA ALA A 174 10.89 -39.76 12.17
C ALA A 174 11.55 -38.70 13.06
N SER A 175 11.76 -37.49 12.52
CA SER A 175 12.43 -36.41 13.24
C SER A 175 11.49 -35.60 14.14
N PHE A 176 10.20 -35.52 13.82
CA PHE A 176 9.24 -34.64 14.49
C PHE A 176 8.08 -35.36 15.18
N ALA A 177 7.98 -36.70 15.14
CA ALA A 177 6.83 -37.53 15.58
C ALA A 177 6.11 -37.08 16.86
N ASP A 178 6.86 -36.64 17.88
CA ASP A 178 6.32 -36.25 19.19
C ASP A 178 5.80 -34.81 19.25
N THR A 179 5.82 -34.06 18.15
CA THR A 179 5.38 -32.66 18.13
C THR A 179 3.88 -32.55 17.82
N PRO A 180 3.11 -31.72 18.56
CA PRO A 180 1.77 -31.37 18.13
C PRO A 180 1.85 -30.68 16.77
N HIS A 181 1.07 -31.16 15.79
CA HIS A 181 0.97 -30.60 14.43
C HIS A 181 2.13 -30.88 13.46
N VAL A 182 2.90 -31.99 13.61
CA VAL A 182 3.96 -32.44 12.64
C VAL A 182 3.56 -32.25 11.18
N CYS A 183 2.40 -32.80 10.82
CA CYS A 183 1.91 -32.80 9.43
C CYS A 183 1.60 -31.40 8.91
N HIS A 184 1.33 -30.44 9.80
CA HIS A 184 1.09 -29.04 9.42
C HIS A 184 2.37 -28.20 9.42
N PHE A 185 3.43 -28.64 10.09
CA PHE A 185 4.60 -27.79 10.33
C PHE A 185 5.73 -28.10 9.34
N ALA A 186 6.22 -29.33 9.33
CA ALA A 186 7.39 -29.68 8.55
C ALA A 186 7.06 -29.94 7.07
N ASP A 187 5.89 -30.51 6.76
CA ASP A 187 5.41 -30.61 5.37
C ASP A 187 5.14 -29.22 4.77
N TYR A 188 4.57 -28.30 5.57
CA TYR A 188 4.31 -26.91 5.17
C TYR A 188 5.59 -26.15 4.90
N ILE A 189 6.57 -26.23 5.81
CA ILE A 189 7.85 -25.56 5.64
C ILE A 189 8.62 -26.19 4.49
N ALA A 190 8.74 -27.52 4.40
CA ALA A 190 9.44 -28.17 3.30
C ALA A 190 8.81 -27.82 1.94
N TRP A 191 7.47 -27.70 1.86
CA TRP A 191 6.81 -27.24 0.66
C TRP A 191 7.08 -25.75 0.35
N ARG A 192 6.96 -24.87 1.35
CA ARG A 192 7.17 -23.42 1.19
C ARG A 192 8.61 -23.09 0.80
N GLU A 193 9.55 -23.75 1.47
CA GLU A 193 10.97 -23.45 1.39
C GLU A 193 11.65 -24.14 0.19
N SER A 194 11.27 -25.37 -0.15
CA SER A 194 11.97 -26.16 -1.18
C SER A 194 11.09 -26.87 -2.20
N ARG A 195 9.76 -26.74 -2.11
CA ARG A 195 8.81 -27.54 -2.90
C ARG A 195 9.08 -29.05 -2.77
N TRP A 196 9.48 -29.50 -1.58
CA TRP A 196 9.92 -30.87 -1.30
C TRP A 196 11.15 -31.36 -2.10
N THR A 197 11.98 -30.43 -2.55
CA THR A 197 13.19 -30.77 -3.31
C THR A 197 14.38 -30.83 -2.36
N PRO A 198 14.97 -32.02 -2.10
CA PRO A 198 16.17 -32.13 -1.29
C PRO A 198 17.39 -31.62 -2.06
N GLY A 199 18.50 -31.36 -1.36
CA GLY A 199 19.76 -30.95 -2.00
C GLY A 199 19.77 -29.59 -2.72
N ILE A 200 18.73 -28.77 -2.57
CA ILE A 200 18.71 -27.42 -3.17
C ILE A 200 19.49 -26.41 -2.33
N ILE A 201 20.04 -25.39 -2.99
CA ILE A 201 20.69 -24.25 -2.36
C ILE A 201 19.92 -22.99 -2.72
N GLY A 202 19.33 -22.34 -1.73
CA GLY A 202 18.68 -21.03 -1.85
C GLY A 202 19.66 -19.87 -1.61
N GLY A 203 19.34 -18.72 -2.21
CA GLY A 203 20.15 -17.50 -2.13
C GLY A 203 20.86 -17.14 -3.45
N PRO A 204 21.89 -16.26 -3.39
CA PRO A 204 22.46 -15.67 -2.18
C PRO A 204 21.49 -14.73 -1.45
N ASN A 205 21.50 -14.80 -0.13
CA ASN A 205 20.77 -13.89 0.74
C ASN A 205 21.46 -12.51 0.81
N PRO A 206 20.75 -11.42 1.19
CA PRO A 206 21.33 -10.07 1.25
C PRO A 206 22.58 -9.94 2.12
N ASN A 207 22.76 -10.82 3.11
CA ASN A 207 23.93 -10.89 3.99
C ASN A 207 25.06 -11.81 3.46
N GLY A 208 24.94 -12.32 2.22
CA GLY A 208 25.91 -13.22 1.60
C GLY A 208 25.81 -14.69 2.03
N THR A 209 24.77 -15.06 2.79
CA THR A 209 24.52 -16.45 3.20
C THR A 209 23.74 -17.23 2.16
N TYR A 210 23.70 -18.54 2.30
CA TYR A 210 22.90 -19.47 1.50
C TYR A 210 21.95 -20.25 2.40
N ASP A 211 20.93 -20.87 1.84
CA ASP A 211 20.01 -21.73 2.58
C ASP A 211 20.03 -23.14 1.99
N TYR A 212 20.21 -24.16 2.83
CA TYR A 212 20.54 -25.52 2.39
C TYR A 212 19.41 -26.52 2.62
N GLY A 213 19.14 -27.30 1.58
CA GLY A 213 18.34 -28.52 1.61
C GLY A 213 16.84 -28.29 1.80
N LEU A 214 16.16 -29.35 2.24
CA LEU A 214 14.70 -29.48 2.28
C LEU A 214 14.00 -28.37 3.09
N LEU A 215 14.60 -27.95 4.20
CA LEU A 215 14.03 -26.96 5.12
C LEU A 215 14.76 -25.60 5.07
N GLN A 216 15.56 -25.37 4.02
CA GLN A 216 16.27 -24.12 3.73
C GLN A 216 17.00 -23.54 4.95
N LEU A 217 17.86 -24.36 5.54
CA LEU A 217 18.62 -24.02 6.75
C LEU A 217 19.79 -23.08 6.42
N ASN A 218 19.86 -21.95 7.11
CA ASN A 218 20.81 -20.89 6.79
C ASN A 218 22.28 -21.26 7.03
N SER A 219 23.13 -20.97 6.05
CA SER A 219 24.55 -21.31 6.00
C SER A 219 25.36 -20.68 7.13
N GLN A 220 24.89 -19.58 7.69
CA GLN A 220 25.56 -18.91 8.81
C GLN A 220 25.57 -19.78 10.08
N TYR A 221 24.57 -20.64 10.24
CA TYR A 221 24.32 -21.32 11.51
C TYR A 221 24.10 -22.83 11.38
N ILE A 222 23.86 -23.35 10.17
CA ILE A 222 23.54 -24.76 9.93
C ILE A 222 24.57 -25.72 10.54
N ARG A 223 25.85 -25.38 10.54
CA ARG A 223 26.91 -26.20 11.15
C ARG A 223 26.72 -26.35 12.65
N THR A 224 26.41 -25.25 13.35
CA THR A 224 26.12 -25.27 14.79
C THR A 224 24.87 -26.08 15.10
N TRP A 225 23.86 -26.02 14.25
CA TRP A 225 22.63 -26.80 14.44
C TRP A 225 22.87 -28.29 14.18
N ALA A 226 23.74 -28.65 13.23
CA ALA A 226 24.14 -30.03 12.99
C ALA A 226 24.90 -30.62 14.19
N GLU A 227 25.75 -29.82 14.84
CA GLU A 227 26.38 -30.20 16.11
C GLU A 227 25.34 -30.46 17.21
N TRP A 228 24.27 -29.65 17.31
CA TRP A 228 23.18 -29.90 18.26
C TRP A 228 22.39 -31.17 17.96
N ALA A 229 22.22 -31.50 16.69
CA ALA A 229 21.56 -32.72 16.24
C ALA A 229 22.46 -33.97 16.35
N GLY A 230 23.78 -33.79 16.46
CA GLY A 230 24.73 -34.90 16.46
C GLY A 230 24.93 -35.56 15.10
N VAL A 231 24.80 -34.79 14.01
CA VAL A 231 24.88 -35.27 12.61
C VAL A 231 25.98 -34.55 11.83
N ASP A 232 26.46 -35.14 10.74
CA ASP A 232 27.42 -34.46 9.85
C ASP A 232 26.70 -33.49 8.92
N TRP A 233 27.03 -32.20 9.01
CA TRP A 233 26.47 -31.17 8.14
C TRP A 233 26.83 -31.37 6.66
N ASN A 234 27.90 -32.11 6.33
CA ASN A 234 28.29 -32.35 4.94
C ASN A 234 27.21 -33.14 4.17
N GLU A 235 26.32 -33.84 4.87
CA GLU A 235 25.18 -34.58 4.34
C GLU A 235 23.89 -33.74 4.32
N TRP A 236 24.00 -32.40 4.26
CA TRP A 236 22.86 -31.47 4.29
C TRP A 236 21.83 -31.69 3.18
N ASP A 237 22.22 -32.35 2.09
CA ASP A 237 21.40 -32.71 0.95
C ASP A 237 20.54 -33.95 1.21
N ASP A 238 20.91 -34.79 2.19
CA ASP A 238 20.07 -35.86 2.70
C ASP A 238 18.88 -35.25 3.47
N PRO A 239 17.63 -35.54 3.06
CA PRO A 239 16.45 -34.97 3.69
C PRO A 239 16.26 -35.39 5.15
N MET A 240 16.70 -36.58 5.56
CA MET A 240 16.67 -37.03 6.96
C MET A 240 17.64 -36.20 7.81
N ILE A 241 18.87 -36.03 7.33
CA ILE A 241 19.87 -35.22 8.03
C ILE A 241 19.38 -33.77 8.12
N ASN A 242 18.89 -33.21 7.02
CA ASN A 242 18.33 -31.86 7.00
C ASN A 242 17.16 -31.69 8.01
N ALA A 243 16.27 -32.68 8.12
CA ALA A 243 15.18 -32.70 9.08
C ALA A 243 15.66 -32.80 10.53
N GLN A 244 16.68 -33.61 10.82
CA GLN A 244 17.28 -33.74 12.15
C GLN A 244 17.94 -32.43 12.60
N ILE A 245 18.65 -31.74 11.71
CA ILE A 245 19.23 -30.42 12.00
C ILE A 245 18.14 -29.40 12.32
N ALA A 246 17.07 -29.37 11.52
CA ALA A 246 15.94 -28.48 11.76
C ALA A 246 15.22 -28.80 13.08
N ARG A 247 15.14 -30.08 13.45
CA ARG A 247 14.57 -30.49 14.74
C ARG A 247 15.38 -29.94 15.91
N ALA A 248 16.70 -30.02 15.85
CA ALA A 248 17.57 -29.44 16.89
C ALA A 248 17.40 -27.92 17.00
N LEU A 249 17.25 -27.21 15.88
CA LEU A 249 16.92 -25.78 15.88
C LEU A 249 15.55 -25.52 16.52
N TYR A 250 14.53 -26.29 16.17
CA TYR A 250 13.17 -26.18 16.72
C TYR A 250 13.16 -26.30 18.25
N ASP A 251 13.77 -27.37 18.78
CA ASP A 251 13.82 -27.63 20.22
C ASP A 251 14.56 -26.50 20.95
N ARG A 252 15.65 -25.99 20.36
CA ARG A 252 16.44 -24.90 20.94
C ARG A 252 15.74 -23.55 20.88
N ALA A 253 15.05 -23.25 19.79
CA ALA A 253 14.27 -22.03 19.61
C ALA A 253 13.15 -21.94 20.67
N GLY A 254 12.47 -23.05 20.95
CA GLY A 254 11.46 -23.12 21.99
C GLY A 254 12.03 -22.80 23.38
N GLN A 255 13.25 -23.25 23.67
CA GLN A 255 13.93 -22.97 24.94
C GLN A 255 14.37 -21.50 25.07
N ILE A 256 14.90 -20.90 24.00
CA ILE A 256 15.48 -19.55 24.04
C ILE A 256 14.40 -18.48 23.97
N TRP A 257 13.39 -18.67 23.12
CA TRP A 257 12.43 -17.63 22.77
C TRP A 257 11.00 -17.91 23.24
N GLY A 258 10.74 -19.07 23.84
CA GLY A 258 9.38 -19.49 24.20
C GLY A 258 8.49 -19.80 22.97
N ASP A 259 9.06 -19.71 21.77
CA ASP A 259 8.41 -19.96 20.50
C ASP A 259 9.37 -20.75 19.59
N PRO A 260 9.14 -22.06 19.43
CA PRO A 260 9.98 -22.90 18.57
C PRO A 260 9.84 -22.56 17.08
N LEU A 261 8.80 -21.82 16.69
CA LEU A 261 8.55 -21.43 15.30
C LEU A 261 9.22 -20.14 14.88
N ARG A 262 9.76 -19.40 15.86
CA ARG A 262 10.39 -18.10 15.63
C ARG A 262 11.38 -18.08 14.46
N PRO A 263 12.25 -19.10 14.23
CA PRO A 263 13.18 -19.11 13.10
C PRO A 263 12.53 -19.11 11.72
N TRP A 264 11.29 -19.61 11.60
CA TRP A 264 10.55 -19.73 10.34
C TRP A 264 9.41 -18.70 10.22
N SER A 265 9.16 -17.92 11.28
CA SER A 265 8.05 -16.96 11.38
C SER A 265 8.27 -15.63 10.66
N THR A 266 9.52 -15.31 10.28
CA THR A 266 9.90 -14.02 9.71
C THR A 266 10.27 -14.06 8.22
N ARG A 267 10.01 -15.19 7.55
CA ARG A 267 10.13 -15.35 6.09
C ARG A 267 8.75 -15.45 5.46
#